data_AF-A0ABD6EDF8-F1
#
_entry.id   AF-A0ABD6EDF8-F1
#
_cell.length_a   1.000
_cell.length_b   1.000
_cell.length_c   1.000
_cell.angle_alpha   90.00
_cell.angle_beta   90.00
_cell.angle_gamma   90.00
#
_symmetry.space_group_name_H-M   'P 1'
#
loop_
_entity.id
_entity.type
_entity.pdbx_description
1 polymer ?
#
loop_
_entity_poly.entity_id
_entity_poly.type
_entity_poly.pdbx_seq_one_letter_code
_entity_poly.pdbx_strand_id
1 'polypeptide(L)'
;MMNTNVDALISSTLNALQKFHASSSTDDAAAVNERLSALVRVTSTVDPTARLSMKNPNLMEVLSYCPSLLSATTTSSMTRSRLHLLLFNLSFYNVNLRRYLAGEKAQLCGPVLECLKLSLKEQLGPQNLIDILRLLQVLTYESCLCLGCWASDLISFLLSEICRPEEPEWMPYCMAILCNLATKSKSVCQRIKKSVRIHMTFF
;
A
#
# COMPACT_ATOMS: atom_id res chain seq x y z
N MET A 1 -20.50 24.05 -4.14
CA MET A 1 -20.24 24.01 -5.60
C MET A 1 -18.74 23.78 -5.92
N MET A 2 -18.05 22.83 -5.27
CA MET A 2 -16.64 22.48 -5.57
C MET A 2 -16.39 20.96 -5.39
N ASN A 3 -17.18 20.12 -6.08
CA ASN A 3 -16.99 18.66 -6.10
C ASN A 3 -16.61 18.11 -7.50
N THR A 4 -16.73 18.93 -8.55
CA THR A 4 -16.65 18.49 -9.95
C THR A 4 -15.25 18.10 -10.40
N ASN A 5 -14.18 18.63 -9.79
CA ASN A 5 -12.82 18.40 -10.25
C ASN A 5 -12.26 17.02 -9.82
N VAL A 6 -12.46 16.62 -8.56
CA VAL A 6 -11.97 15.32 -8.05
C VAL A 6 -12.72 14.16 -8.71
N ASP A 7 -14.05 14.24 -8.79
CA ASP A 7 -14.87 13.20 -9.41
C ASP A 7 -14.56 13.04 -10.91
N ALA A 8 -14.31 14.14 -11.63
CA ALA A 8 -13.86 14.10 -13.02
C ALA A 8 -12.48 13.45 -13.16
N LEU A 9 -11.54 13.75 -12.25
CA LEU A 9 -10.22 13.13 -12.25
C LEU A 9 -10.28 11.63 -11.94
N ILE A 10 -11.13 11.20 -10.99
CA ILE A 10 -11.37 9.79 -10.69
C ILE A 10 -11.91 9.08 -11.94
N SER A 11 -12.92 9.67 -12.58
CA SER A 11 -13.53 9.10 -13.80
C SER A 11 -12.52 9.02 -14.95
N SER A 12 -11.70 10.06 -15.14
CA SER A 12 -10.64 10.05 -16.14
C SER A 12 -9.55 9.03 -15.82
N THR A 13 -9.23 8.82 -14.55
CA THR A 13 -8.26 7.80 -14.10
C THR A 13 -8.80 6.39 -14.37
N LEU A 14 -10.07 6.15 -14.04
CA LEU A 14 -10.74 4.88 -14.33
C LEU A 14 -10.68 4.52 -15.81
N ASN A 15 -11.03 5.46 -16.69
CA ASN A 15 -11.00 5.23 -18.14
C ASN A 15 -9.59 4.85 -18.63
N ALA A 16 -8.54 5.47 -18.08
CA ALA A 16 -7.16 5.14 -18.42
C ALA A 16 -6.77 3.74 -17.93
N LEU A 17 -7.17 3.38 -16.70
CA LEU A 17 -6.91 2.05 -16.13
C LEU A 17 -7.63 0.94 -16.91
N GLN A 18 -8.88 1.15 -17.29
CA GLN A 18 -9.65 0.19 -18.10
C GLN A 18 -8.98 -0.07 -19.45
N LYS A 19 -8.51 0.99 -20.14
CA LYS A 19 -7.76 0.86 -21.40
C LYS A 19 -6.45 0.11 -21.19
N PHE A 20 -5.65 0.53 -20.20
CA PHE A 20 -4.38 -0.14 -19.90
C PHE A 20 -4.57 -1.63 -19.57
N HIS A 21 -5.62 -1.98 -18.84
CA HIS A 21 -5.96 -3.37 -18.54
C HIS A 21 -6.35 -4.17 -19.79
N ALA A 22 -6.94 -3.53 -20.81
CA ALA A 22 -7.37 -4.21 -22.04
C ALA A 22 -6.22 -4.42 -23.05
N SER A 23 -5.35 -3.43 -23.25
CA SER A 23 -4.33 -3.43 -24.32
C SER A 23 -2.89 -3.47 -23.81
N SER A 24 -2.62 -3.09 -22.55
CA SER A 24 -1.27 -3.04 -21.94
C SER A 24 -0.20 -2.36 -22.80
N SER A 25 -0.59 -1.36 -23.62
CA SER A 25 0.34 -0.64 -24.49
C SER A 25 1.17 0.40 -23.73
N THR A 26 2.29 0.83 -24.31
CA THR A 26 3.16 1.87 -23.72
C THR A 26 2.43 3.21 -23.59
N ASP A 27 1.60 3.57 -24.57
CA ASP A 27 0.83 4.82 -24.56
C ASP A 27 -0.24 4.80 -23.46
N ASP A 28 -0.87 3.65 -23.24
CA ASP A 28 -1.82 3.47 -22.15
C ASP A 28 -1.13 3.58 -20.78
N ALA A 29 0.09 3.04 -20.64
CA ALA A 29 0.87 3.15 -19.41
C ALA A 29 1.25 4.61 -19.10
N ALA A 30 1.59 5.40 -20.12
CA ALA A 30 1.87 6.83 -19.97
C ALA A 30 0.61 7.59 -19.53
N ALA A 31 -0.54 7.32 -20.17
CA ALA A 31 -1.81 7.94 -19.81
C ALA A 31 -2.22 7.62 -18.36
N VAL A 32 -2.08 6.36 -17.92
CA VAL A 32 -2.34 5.97 -16.52
C VAL A 32 -1.46 6.77 -15.55
N ASN A 33 -0.16 6.89 -15.85
CA ASN A 33 0.76 7.63 -14.99
C ASN A 33 0.42 9.12 -14.88
N GLU A 34 0.02 9.75 -15.99
CA GLU A 34 -0.42 11.15 -15.99
C GLU A 34 -1.66 11.35 -15.10
N ARG A 35 -2.70 10.51 -15.29
CA ARG A 35 -3.95 10.61 -14.54
C ARG A 35 -3.77 10.30 -13.06
N LEU A 36 -3.00 9.27 -12.72
CA LEU A 36 -2.65 8.96 -11.33
C LEU A 36 -1.87 10.11 -10.69
N SER A 37 -0.92 10.73 -11.40
CA SER A 37 -0.15 11.86 -10.86
C SER A 37 -1.05 13.06 -10.55
N ALA A 38 -2.03 13.36 -11.42
CA ALA A 38 -3.01 14.40 -11.15
C ALA A 38 -3.89 14.07 -9.92
N LEU A 39 -4.34 12.82 -9.81
CA LEU A 39 -5.18 12.38 -8.69
C LEU A 39 -4.40 12.35 -7.36
N VAL A 40 -3.14 11.91 -7.36
CA VAL A 40 -2.23 11.96 -6.20
C VAL A 40 -2.05 13.41 -5.73
N ARG A 41 -1.82 14.34 -6.65
CA ARG A 41 -1.65 15.76 -6.32
C ARG A 41 -2.89 16.31 -5.61
N VAL A 42 -4.09 16.04 -6.13
CA VAL A 42 -5.33 16.55 -5.52
C VAL A 42 -5.66 15.84 -4.20
N THR A 43 -5.33 14.57 -4.06
CA THR A 43 -5.56 13.81 -2.81
C THR A 43 -4.48 14.02 -1.75
N SER A 44 -3.42 14.78 -2.02
CA SER A 44 -2.33 15.02 -1.06
C SER A 44 -2.73 15.82 0.18
N THR A 45 -3.94 16.40 0.20
CA THR A 45 -4.46 17.21 1.31
C THR A 45 -5.68 16.56 1.96
N VAL A 46 -5.98 16.96 3.20
CA VAL A 46 -7.08 16.38 4.00
C VAL A 46 -8.45 16.67 3.39
N ASP A 47 -8.69 17.89 2.91
CA ASP A 47 -10.02 18.32 2.48
C ASP A 47 -10.59 17.47 1.31
N PRO A 48 -9.83 17.20 0.24
CA PRO A 48 -10.30 16.34 -0.84
C PRO A 48 -10.52 14.89 -0.41
N THR A 49 -9.63 14.35 0.45
CA THR A 49 -9.71 12.94 0.88
C THR A 49 -10.86 12.69 1.85
N ALA A 50 -11.18 13.64 2.72
CA ALA A 50 -12.30 13.58 3.65
C ALA A 50 -13.66 13.53 2.94
N ARG A 51 -13.77 14.12 1.74
CA ARG A 51 -15.00 14.17 0.94
C ARG A 51 -15.24 12.91 0.11
N LEU A 52 -14.20 12.09 -0.10
CA LEU A 52 -14.33 10.86 -0.87
C LEU A 52 -15.13 9.81 -0.10
N SER A 53 -16.07 9.20 -0.82
CA SER A 53 -16.99 8.22 -0.26
C SER A 53 -16.85 6.90 -0.97
N MET A 54 -16.99 5.80 -0.23
CA MET A 54 -17.12 4.45 -0.80
C MET A 54 -18.39 4.26 -1.64
N LYS A 55 -19.31 5.23 -1.60
CA LYS A 55 -20.49 5.26 -2.48
C LYS A 55 -20.15 5.75 -3.89
N ASN A 56 -18.97 6.33 -4.13
CA ASN A 56 -18.53 6.72 -5.47
C ASN A 56 -18.11 5.46 -6.25
N PRO A 57 -18.88 5.02 -7.26
CA PRO A 57 -18.61 3.77 -7.96
C PRO A 57 -17.28 3.82 -8.71
N ASN A 58 -16.94 4.96 -9.31
CA ASN A 58 -15.70 5.13 -10.08
C ASN A 58 -14.48 5.01 -9.17
N LEU A 59 -14.54 5.57 -7.95
CA LEU A 59 -13.49 5.39 -6.96
C LEU A 59 -13.33 3.92 -6.58
N MET A 60 -14.44 3.24 -6.28
CA MET A 60 -14.39 1.83 -5.89
C MET A 60 -13.84 0.95 -7.00
N GLU A 61 -14.16 1.26 -8.25
CA GLU A 61 -13.63 0.55 -9.42
C GLU A 61 -12.13 0.83 -9.61
N VAL A 62 -11.67 2.07 -9.48
CA VAL A 62 -10.23 2.40 -9.45
C VAL A 62 -9.50 1.58 -8.37
N LEU A 63 -10.06 1.52 -7.16
CA LEU A 63 -9.48 0.77 -6.05
C LEU A 63 -9.45 -0.75 -6.30
N SER A 64 -10.38 -1.27 -7.11
CA SER A 64 -10.44 -2.70 -7.45
C SER A 64 -9.29 -3.14 -8.36
N TYR A 65 -8.71 -2.24 -9.15
CA TYR A 65 -7.52 -2.50 -9.96
C TYR A 65 -6.21 -2.45 -9.16
N CYS A 66 -6.17 -1.79 -8.01
CA CYS A 66 -4.92 -1.60 -7.27
C CYS A 66 -4.22 -2.91 -6.86
N PRO A 67 -4.89 -3.94 -6.31
CA PRO A 67 -4.25 -5.20 -5.93
C PRO A 67 -3.47 -5.87 -7.07
N SER A 68 -4.07 -5.98 -8.25
CA SER A 68 -3.46 -6.63 -9.41
C SER A 68 -2.28 -5.81 -9.94
N LEU A 69 -2.44 -4.49 -10.07
CA LEU A 69 -1.40 -3.60 -10.57
C LEU A 69 -0.19 -3.49 -9.62
N LEU A 70 -0.42 -3.51 -8.30
CA LEU A 70 0.68 -3.50 -7.32
C LEU A 70 1.51 -4.78 -7.34
N SER A 71 0.86 -5.92 -7.57
CA SER A 71 1.50 -7.24 -7.53
C SER A 71 2.09 -7.68 -8.87
N ALA A 72 1.65 -7.08 -9.98
CA ALA A 72 2.05 -7.47 -11.32
C ALA A 72 3.47 -7.01 -11.66
N THR A 73 4.29 -7.95 -12.13
CA THR A 73 5.64 -7.70 -12.65
C THR A 73 5.63 -6.86 -13.93
N THR A 74 4.52 -6.87 -14.67
CA THR A 74 4.31 -6.09 -15.90
C THR A 74 3.98 -4.62 -15.64
N THR A 75 3.52 -4.28 -14.43
CA THR A 75 3.28 -2.88 -14.06
C THR A 75 4.62 -2.19 -13.81
N SER A 76 4.81 -0.96 -14.28
CA SER A 76 6.08 -0.26 -14.06
C SER A 76 6.25 0.19 -12.60
N SER A 77 7.50 0.34 -12.15
CA SER A 77 7.83 0.88 -10.82
C SER A 77 7.22 2.27 -10.59
N MET A 78 7.17 3.10 -11.62
CA MET A 78 6.54 4.43 -11.58
C MET A 78 5.04 4.33 -11.28
N THR A 79 4.31 3.47 -12.01
CA THR A 79 2.87 3.27 -11.77
C THR A 79 2.62 2.73 -10.36
N ARG A 80 3.41 1.73 -9.92
CA ARG A 80 3.30 1.19 -8.56
C ARG A 80 3.54 2.26 -7.49
N SER A 81 4.54 3.13 -7.67
CA SER A 81 4.81 4.26 -6.77
C SER A 81 3.64 5.23 -6.69
N ARG A 82 3.03 5.59 -7.83
CA ARG A 82 1.85 6.47 -7.85
C ARG A 82 0.63 5.84 -7.19
N LEU A 83 0.40 4.55 -7.39
CA LEU A 83 -0.65 3.81 -6.70
C LEU A 83 -0.42 3.80 -5.18
N HIS A 84 0.81 3.57 -4.71
CA HIS A 84 1.15 3.62 -3.29
C HIS A 84 0.83 4.99 -2.67
N LEU A 85 1.27 6.07 -3.32
CA LEU A 85 1.01 7.43 -2.84
C LEU A 85 -0.50 7.74 -2.82
N LEU A 86 -1.24 7.33 -3.85
CA LEU A 86 -2.69 7.50 -3.89
C LEU A 86 -3.36 6.75 -2.72
N LEU A 87 -3.03 5.47 -2.54
CA LEU A 87 -3.60 4.64 -1.49
C LEU A 87 -3.25 5.16 -0.09
N PHE A 88 -2.03 5.67 0.11
CA PHE A 88 -1.63 6.33 1.35
C PHE A 88 -2.47 7.59 1.59
N ASN A 89 -2.57 8.48 0.60
CA ASN A 89 -3.37 9.70 0.69
C ASN A 89 -4.83 9.40 1.06
N LEU A 90 -5.43 8.42 0.39
CA LEU A 90 -6.81 8.00 0.64
C LEU A 90 -6.99 7.37 2.03
N SER A 91 -6.03 6.59 2.51
CA SER A 91 -6.17 5.85 3.77
C SER A 91 -5.76 6.65 5.00
N PHE A 92 -4.82 7.59 4.88
CA PHE A 92 -4.23 8.25 6.05
C PHE A 92 -5.28 9.05 6.84
N TYR A 93 -6.13 9.82 6.15
CA TYR A 93 -7.16 10.64 6.80
C TYR A 93 -8.59 10.07 6.70
N ASN A 94 -8.89 9.23 5.71
CA ASN A 94 -10.24 8.68 5.52
C ASN A 94 -10.35 7.27 6.11
N VAL A 95 -10.85 7.19 7.35
CA VAL A 95 -11.01 5.94 8.10
C VAL A 95 -11.86 4.90 7.36
N ASN A 96 -12.93 5.34 6.67
CA ASN A 96 -13.81 4.43 5.95
C ASN A 96 -13.09 3.75 4.78
N LEU A 97 -12.35 4.53 3.99
CA LEU A 97 -11.52 3.98 2.92
C LEU A 97 -10.40 3.10 3.48
N ARG A 98 -9.72 3.52 4.54
CA ARG A 98 -8.67 2.71 5.17
C ARG A 98 -9.18 1.36 5.65
N ARG A 99 -10.34 1.31 6.32
CA ARG A 99 -11.00 0.07 6.74
C ARG A 99 -11.36 -0.83 5.56
N TYR A 100 -11.84 -0.25 4.47
CA TYR A 100 -12.10 -1.02 3.25
C TYR A 100 -10.83 -1.62 2.65
N LEU A 101 -9.77 -0.82 2.51
CA LEU A 101 -8.49 -1.25 1.95
C LEU A 101 -7.83 -2.35 2.79
N ALA A 102 -7.90 -2.25 4.13
CA ALA A 102 -7.34 -3.24 5.04
C ALA A 102 -8.21 -4.50 5.22
N GLY A 103 -9.52 -4.37 5.04
CA GLY A 103 -10.49 -5.44 5.33
C GLY A 103 -10.60 -6.53 4.27
N GLU A 104 -11.51 -7.48 4.51
CA GLU A 104 -11.72 -8.70 3.70
C GLU A 104 -12.00 -8.47 2.22
N LYS A 105 -12.56 -7.31 1.86
CA LYS A 105 -12.96 -7.04 0.48
C LYS A 105 -11.77 -6.70 -0.42
N ALA A 106 -10.86 -5.85 0.06
CA ALA A 106 -9.73 -5.38 -0.75
C ALA A 106 -8.41 -6.08 -0.39
N GLN A 107 -8.22 -6.48 0.87
CA GLN A 107 -7.05 -7.20 1.40
C GLN A 107 -5.69 -6.65 0.92
N LEU A 108 -5.55 -5.33 0.93
CA LEU A 108 -4.46 -4.65 0.21
C LEU A 108 -3.06 -4.89 0.80
N CYS A 109 -2.94 -5.35 2.06
CA CYS A 109 -1.64 -5.63 2.69
C CYS A 109 -0.81 -6.67 1.93
N GLY A 110 -1.44 -7.71 1.37
CA GLY A 110 -0.74 -8.73 0.57
C GLY A 110 -0.13 -8.13 -0.70
N PRO A 111 -0.92 -7.50 -1.58
CA PRO A 111 -0.41 -6.80 -2.77
C PRO A 111 0.67 -5.74 -2.49
N VAL A 112 0.53 -4.99 -1.38
CA VAL A 112 1.54 -4.00 -0.98
C VAL A 112 2.85 -4.68 -0.57
N LEU A 113 2.79 -5.83 0.09
CA LEU A 113 3.98 -6.65 0.38
C LEU A 113 4.61 -7.22 -0.90
N GLU A 114 3.82 -7.66 -1.88
CA GLU A 114 4.38 -8.12 -3.15
C GLU A 114 5.06 -6.97 -3.90
N CYS A 115 4.48 -5.77 -3.88
CA CYS A 115 5.17 -4.58 -4.40
C CYS A 115 6.47 -4.29 -3.64
N LEU A 116 6.50 -4.44 -2.32
CA LEU A 116 7.74 -4.30 -1.53
C LEU A 116 8.83 -5.25 -2.04
N LYS A 117 8.50 -6.53 -2.26
CA LYS A 117 9.44 -7.53 -2.78
C LYS A 117 9.96 -7.13 -4.18
N LEU A 118 9.07 -6.64 -5.05
CA LEU A 118 9.46 -6.15 -6.38
C LEU A 118 10.39 -4.93 -6.30
N SER A 119 10.07 -3.96 -5.45
CA SER A 119 10.88 -2.75 -5.24
C SER A 119 12.29 -3.07 -4.72
N LEU A 120 12.42 -4.05 -3.82
CA LEU A 120 13.72 -4.51 -3.32
C LEU A 120 14.52 -5.19 -4.44
N LYS A 121 13.88 -6.02 -5.26
CA LYS A 121 14.50 -6.66 -6.43
C LYS A 121 15.00 -5.63 -7.46
N GLU A 122 14.24 -4.57 -7.66
CA GLU A 122 14.54 -3.47 -8.58
C GLU A 122 15.49 -2.40 -8.00
N GLN A 123 15.83 -2.48 -6.71
CA GLN A 123 16.74 -1.56 -6.02
C GLN A 123 16.31 -0.08 -6.11
N LEU A 124 15.01 0.20 -5.95
CA LEU A 124 14.41 1.55 -6.13
C LEU A 124 14.81 2.61 -5.08
N GLY A 125 15.77 2.31 -4.21
CA GLY A 125 16.26 3.19 -3.17
C GLY A 125 15.33 3.30 -1.95
N PRO A 126 15.79 4.01 -0.91
CA PRO A 126 15.16 3.94 0.41
C PRO A 126 13.84 4.72 0.53
N GLN A 127 13.66 5.83 -0.21
CA GLN A 127 12.40 6.57 -0.19
C GLN A 127 11.22 5.71 -0.66
N ASN A 128 11.43 4.88 -1.68
CA ASN A 128 10.39 3.96 -2.16
C ASN A 128 10.00 2.95 -1.08
N LEU A 129 10.99 2.41 -0.37
CA LEU A 129 10.78 1.50 0.76
C LEU A 129 9.98 2.18 1.89
N ILE A 130 10.36 3.41 2.26
CA ILE A 130 9.65 4.21 3.27
C ILE A 130 8.18 4.40 2.87
N ASP A 131 7.91 4.78 1.63
CA ASP A 131 6.53 5.04 1.17
C ASP A 131 5.65 3.78 1.25
N ILE A 132 6.22 2.62 0.89
CA ILE A 132 5.52 1.33 1.01
C ILE A 132 5.27 0.97 2.48
N LEU A 133 6.28 1.12 3.34
CA LEU A 133 6.16 0.82 4.77
C LEU A 133 5.17 1.76 5.48
N ARG A 134 5.09 3.03 5.08
CA ARG A 134 4.07 3.97 5.58
C ARG A 134 2.67 3.49 5.27
N LEU A 135 2.41 3.00 4.07
CA LEU A 135 1.10 2.43 3.72
C LEU A 135 0.82 1.16 4.54
N LEU A 136 1.80 0.26 4.67
CA LEU A 136 1.66 -0.95 5.51
C LEU A 136 1.36 -0.60 6.96
N GLN A 137 2.03 0.39 7.55
CA GLN A 137 1.77 0.85 8.91
C GLN A 137 0.31 1.29 9.08
N VAL A 138 -0.18 2.10 8.15
CA VAL A 138 -1.54 2.65 8.17
C VAL A 138 -2.58 1.52 8.03
N LEU A 139 -2.38 0.58 7.11
CA LEU A 139 -3.32 -0.52 6.89
C LEU A 139 -3.30 -1.54 8.04
N THR A 140 -2.12 -1.86 8.57
CA THR A 140 -1.98 -2.85 9.66
C THR A 140 -2.52 -2.36 10.99
N TYR A 141 -2.67 -1.04 11.16
CA TYR A 141 -3.32 -0.46 12.32
C TYR A 141 -4.80 -0.86 12.43
N GLU A 142 -5.49 -1.10 11.30
CA GLU A 142 -6.93 -1.29 11.28
C GLU A 142 -7.42 -2.55 12.01
N SER A 143 -8.48 -2.39 12.80
CA SER A 143 -9.07 -3.48 13.59
C SER A 143 -9.64 -4.60 12.73
N CYS A 144 -10.14 -4.28 11.53
CA CYS A 144 -10.70 -5.23 10.57
C CYS A 144 -9.64 -5.87 9.66
N LEU A 145 -8.34 -5.69 9.93
CA LEU A 145 -7.28 -6.32 9.17
C LEU A 145 -7.39 -7.84 9.24
N CYS A 146 -7.43 -8.49 8.07
CA CYS A 146 -7.39 -9.94 7.96
C CYS A 146 -5.97 -10.40 7.67
N LEU A 147 -5.38 -11.13 8.62
CA LEU A 147 -4.04 -11.70 8.47
C LEU A 147 -4.09 -12.86 7.45
N GLY A 148 -3.45 -12.65 6.29
CA GLY A 148 -3.31 -13.67 5.25
C GLY A 148 -1.97 -14.40 5.31
N CYS A 149 -1.69 -15.20 4.29
CA CYS A 149 -0.40 -15.90 4.13
C CYS A 149 0.80 -14.93 4.12
N TRP A 150 0.60 -13.70 3.64
CA TRP A 150 1.58 -12.62 3.58
C TRP A 150 2.15 -12.21 4.96
N ALA A 151 1.42 -12.42 6.06
CA ALA A 151 1.82 -11.94 7.37
C ALA A 151 3.15 -12.55 7.84
N SER A 152 3.40 -13.80 7.45
CA SER A 152 4.63 -14.52 7.76
C SER A 152 5.87 -13.84 7.16
N ASP A 153 5.79 -13.57 5.86
CA ASP A 153 6.86 -12.98 5.09
C ASP A 153 7.13 -11.56 5.56
N LEU A 154 6.08 -10.79 5.84
CA LEU A 154 6.22 -9.44 6.38
C LEU A 154 6.92 -9.47 7.75
N ILE A 155 6.50 -10.31 8.69
CA ILE A 155 7.15 -10.40 10.01
C ILE A 155 8.64 -10.72 9.87
N SER A 156 9.00 -11.68 9.00
CA SER A 156 10.40 -12.05 8.77
C SER A 156 11.21 -10.88 8.22
N PHE A 157 10.67 -10.17 7.21
CA PHE A 157 11.30 -8.97 6.65
C PHE A 157 11.49 -7.88 7.72
N LEU A 158 10.45 -7.59 8.50
CA LEU A 158 10.51 -6.54 9.52
C LEU A 158 11.57 -6.84 10.58
N LEU A 159 11.63 -8.08 11.05
CA LEU A 159 12.64 -8.51 12.03
C LEU A 159 14.05 -8.44 11.44
N SER A 160 14.26 -8.84 10.18
CA SER A 160 15.58 -8.73 9.55
C SER A 160 16.04 -7.29 9.43
N GLU A 161 15.14 -6.36 9.13
CA GLU A 161 15.47 -4.93 9.06
C GLU A 161 15.77 -4.31 10.43
N ILE A 162 15.07 -4.73 11.48
CA ILE A 162 15.30 -4.25 12.86
C ILE A 162 16.60 -4.82 13.45
N CYS A 163 16.97 -6.03 13.07
CA CYS A 163 18.21 -6.68 13.52
C CYS A 163 19.45 -6.27 12.73
N ARG A 164 19.36 -5.28 11.83
CA ARG A 164 20.54 -4.80 11.10
C ARG A 164 21.55 -4.15 12.06
N PRO A 165 22.87 -4.30 11.82
CA PRO A 165 23.90 -3.66 12.64
C PRO A 165 23.81 -2.13 12.64
N GLU A 166 23.50 -1.56 11.48
CA GLU A 166 23.26 -0.13 11.30
C GLU A 166 21.76 0.11 11.26
N GLU A 167 21.27 1.02 12.10
CA GLU A 167 19.86 1.39 12.16
C GLU A 167 19.44 2.07 10.85
N PRO A 168 18.55 1.45 10.04
CA PRO A 168 18.09 2.08 8.82
C PRO A 168 17.05 3.16 9.12
N GLU A 169 16.97 4.20 8.28
CA GLU A 169 16.03 5.31 8.45
C GLU A 169 14.54 4.88 8.44
N TRP A 170 14.23 3.70 7.88
CA TRP A 170 12.88 3.13 7.87
C TRP A 170 12.57 2.23 9.08
N MET A 171 13.51 2.00 10.00
CA MET A 171 13.31 1.16 11.19
C MET A 171 12.07 1.55 12.02
N PRO A 172 11.74 2.84 12.23
CA PRO A 172 10.54 3.21 12.99
C PRO A 172 9.25 2.65 12.39
N TYR A 173 9.14 2.58 11.05
CA TYR A 173 8.00 1.98 10.39
C TYR A 173 7.96 0.48 10.61
N CYS A 174 9.11 -0.19 10.58
CA CYS A 174 9.18 -1.63 10.83
C CYS A 174 8.69 -1.99 12.23
N MET A 175 9.14 -1.23 13.24
CA MET A 175 8.72 -1.38 14.63
C MET A 175 7.22 -1.13 14.79
N ALA A 176 6.69 -0.06 14.20
CA ALA A 176 5.28 0.27 14.27
C ALA A 176 4.39 -0.83 13.65
N ILE A 177 4.78 -1.37 12.49
CA ILE A 177 4.05 -2.47 11.84
C ILE A 177 4.10 -3.73 12.71
N LEU A 178 5.26 -4.11 13.26
CA LEU A 178 5.35 -5.26 14.15
C LEU A 178 4.47 -5.11 15.40
N CYS A 179 4.46 -3.92 16.01
CA CYS A 179 3.57 -3.61 17.13
C CYS A 179 2.10 -3.79 16.73
N ASN A 180 1.69 -3.22 15.60
CA ASN A 180 0.33 -3.40 15.09
C ASN A 180 -0.01 -4.88 14.95
N LEU A 181 0.83 -5.67 14.25
CA LEU A 181 0.61 -7.09 14.03
C LEU A 181 0.58 -7.92 15.33
N ALA A 182 1.47 -7.62 16.28
CA ALA A 182 1.53 -8.30 17.58
C ALA A 182 0.24 -8.11 18.39
N THR A 183 -0.41 -6.94 18.29
CA THR A 183 -1.70 -6.68 18.95
C THR A 183 -2.87 -7.42 18.29
N LYS A 184 -2.76 -7.84 17.03
CA LYS A 184 -3.87 -8.51 16.30
C LYS A 184 -4.09 -9.96 16.71
N SER A 185 -3.03 -10.69 17.07
CA SER A 185 -3.16 -12.12 17.34
C SER A 185 -2.09 -12.65 18.30
N LYS A 186 -2.52 -13.43 19.29
CA LYS A 186 -1.63 -14.18 20.18
C LYS A 186 -0.68 -15.09 19.40
N SER A 187 -1.16 -15.69 18.30
CA SER A 187 -0.34 -16.53 17.43
C SER A 187 0.77 -15.72 16.76
N VAL A 188 0.45 -14.53 16.23
CA VAL A 188 1.47 -13.62 15.68
C VAL A 188 2.48 -13.20 16.74
N CYS A 189 2.02 -12.84 17.94
CA CYS A 189 2.90 -12.50 19.06
C CYS A 189 3.86 -13.66 19.41
N GLN A 190 3.35 -14.89 19.49
CA GLN A 190 4.17 -16.09 19.73
C GLN A 190 5.20 -16.32 18.62
N ARG A 191 4.81 -16.11 17.36
CA ARG A 191 5.72 -16.24 16.21
C ARG A 191 6.85 -15.22 16.26
N ILE A 192 6.54 -13.95 16.53
CA ILE A 192 7.55 -12.90 16.71
C ILE A 192 8.54 -13.31 17.81
N LYS A 193 8.04 -13.77 18.98
CA LYS A 193 8.88 -14.25 20.08
C LYS A 193 9.80 -15.40 19.67
N LYS A 194 9.30 -16.37 18.88
CA LYS A 194 10.10 -17.50 18.40
C LYS A 194 11.19 -17.04 17.43
N SER A 195 10.87 -16.13 16.50
CA SER A 195 11.83 -15.63 15.51
C SER A 195 12.95 -14.79 16.13
N VAL A 196 12.64 -13.96 17.14
CA VAL A 196 13.65 -13.18 17.88
C VAL A 196 14.63 -14.10 18.60
N ARG A 197 14.13 -15.18 19.23
CA ARG A 197 15.01 -16.16 19.91
C ARG A 197 16.02 -16.77 18.94
N ILE A 198 15.60 -17.14 17.73
CA ILE A 198 16.50 -17.69 16.72
C ILE A 198 17.57 -16.66 16.36
N HIS A 199 17.20 -15.41 16.07
CA HIS A 199 18.17 -14.38 15.69
C HIS A 199 19.16 -14.05 16.82
N MET A 200 18.73 -14.06 18.10
CA MET A 200 19.64 -13.83 19.23
C MET A 200 20.50 -15.04 19.64
N THR A 201 20.24 -16.25 19.12
CA THR A 201 21.09 -17.42 19.43
C THR A 201 22.29 -17.54 18.47
N PHE A 202 22.30 -16.75 17.38
CA PHE A 202 23.34 -16.75 16.35
C PHE A 202 24.25 -15.50 16.40
N PHE A 203 24.18 -14.72 17.48
CA PHE A 203 25.11 -13.65 17.83
C PHE A 203 25.76 -13.93 19.17
#